data_AF-A0A2V9C3N1-F1
#
_entry.id   AF-A0A2V9C3N1-F1
#
_cell.length_a   1.000
_cell.length_b   1.000
_cell.length_c   1.000
_cell.angle_alpha   90.00
_cell.angle_beta   90.00
_cell.angle_gamma   90.00
#
_symmetry.space_group_name_H-M   'P 1'
#
loop_
_entity.id
_entity.type
_entity.pdbx_description
1 polymer ?
#
loop_
_entity_poly.entity_id
_entity_poly.type
_entity_poly.pdbx_seq_one_letter_code
_entity_poly.pdbx_strand_id
1 'polypeptide(L)'
;MNSASRLRRAFYVTVTVLSVTPFLLLWGEWTEPSAVTPGFLVFGAVFVLLVLVGRWDITSYYSRAALLMAFLLICQRKGGPMASLGAVTLVLLLRAWLSHPPTKPIIELSFPLRNGWYYVAHGGAWHIVNYHASNKSQRFALDIVRLNSLGFRARGLYPSRLKAYAIFHDVLYSPCNGRVTAVVNDLPDLPPGEMDSERVAGNHIVIQCTGGD
;
A
#
# COMPACT_ATOMS: atom_id res chain seq x y z
N MET A 1 7.33 5.61 28.69
CA MET A 1 7.19 4.98 27.36
C MET A 1 8.30 5.46 26.44
N ASN A 2 9.13 4.55 25.93
CA ASN A 2 10.19 4.89 24.96
C ASN A 2 9.58 5.29 23.59
N SER A 3 10.37 5.90 22.71
CA SER A 3 9.90 6.38 21.39
C SER A 3 9.25 5.26 20.55
N ALA A 4 9.87 4.07 20.53
CA ALA A 4 9.38 2.91 19.78
C ALA A 4 7.97 2.45 20.23
N SER A 5 7.68 2.46 21.52
CA SER A 5 6.35 2.11 22.05
C SER A 5 5.25 3.11 21.64
N ARG A 6 5.59 4.40 21.53
CA ARG A 6 4.67 5.43 21.04
C ARG A 6 4.39 5.27 19.56
N LEU A 7 5.43 5.06 18.75
CA LEU A 7 5.31 4.80 17.31
C LEU A 7 4.46 3.56 17.04
N ARG A 8 4.70 2.46 17.77
CA ARG A 8 3.92 1.23 17.61
C ARG A 8 2.45 1.42 18.00
N ARG A 9 2.15 2.17 19.06
CA ARG A 9 0.76 2.50 19.44
C ARG A 9 0.08 3.37 18.37
N ALA A 10 0.76 4.41 17.89
CA ALA A 10 0.26 5.27 16.82
C ALA A 10 -0.02 4.46 15.55
N PHE A 11 0.89 3.54 15.19
CA PHE A 11 0.68 2.61 14.08
C PHE A 11 -0.59 1.77 14.26
N TYR A 12 -0.79 1.13 15.41
CA TYR A 12 -1.99 0.33 15.66
C TYR A 12 -3.27 1.16 15.59
N VAL A 13 -3.27 2.37 16.13
CA VAL A 13 -4.43 3.28 16.05
C VAL A 13 -4.72 3.61 14.58
N THR A 14 -3.72 4.05 13.84
CA THR A 14 -3.87 4.41 12.42
C THR A 14 -4.37 3.23 11.58
N VAL A 15 -3.76 2.05 11.75
CA VAL A 15 -4.20 0.83 11.04
C VAL A 15 -5.63 0.47 11.41
N THR A 16 -5.98 0.53 12.69
CA THR A 16 -7.34 0.22 13.14
C THR A 16 -8.34 1.19 12.53
N VAL A 17 -8.09 2.50 12.61
CA VAL A 17 -8.96 3.52 12.03
C VAL A 17 -9.11 3.32 10.52
N LEU A 18 -8.01 3.15 9.78
CA LEU A 18 -8.05 3.01 8.33
C LEU A 18 -8.64 1.67 7.88
N SER A 19 -8.57 0.64 8.71
CA SER A 19 -9.16 -0.67 8.40
C SER A 19 -10.63 -0.77 8.79
N VAL A 20 -11.06 -0.10 9.86
CA VAL A 20 -12.44 -0.12 10.35
C VAL A 20 -13.32 0.91 9.63
N THR A 21 -12.80 2.10 9.33
CA THR A 21 -13.55 3.19 8.67
C THR A 21 -14.25 2.74 7.38
N PRO A 22 -13.63 1.97 6.46
CA PRO A 22 -14.32 1.48 5.27
C PRO A 22 -15.56 0.62 5.57
N PHE A 23 -15.55 -0.16 6.66
CA PHE A 23 -16.72 -0.95 7.07
C PHE A 23 -17.84 -0.05 7.62
N LEU A 24 -17.49 0.98 8.39
CA LEU A 24 -18.46 1.96 8.89
C LEU A 24 -19.09 2.77 7.75
N LEU A 25 -18.29 3.14 6.74
CA LEU A 25 -18.82 3.80 5.55
C LEU A 25 -19.77 2.89 4.78
N LEU A 26 -19.42 1.62 4.55
CA LEU A 26 -20.35 0.65 3.94
C LEU A 26 -21.63 0.47 4.73
N TRP A 27 -21.55 0.46 6.06
CA TRP A 27 -22.73 0.43 6.91
C TRP A 27 -23.59 1.68 6.71
N GLY A 28 -22.98 2.88 6.64
CA GLY A 28 -23.66 4.13 6.29
C GLY A 28 -24.38 4.03 4.95
N GLU A 29 -23.68 3.60 3.90
CA GLU A 29 -24.23 3.35 2.56
C GLU A 29 -25.44 2.41 2.58
N TRP A 30 -25.38 1.37 3.42
CA TRP A 30 -26.49 0.43 3.57
C TRP A 30 -27.74 1.08 4.16
N THR A 31 -27.57 2.04 5.08
CA THR A 31 -28.67 2.74 5.74
C THR A 31 -29.31 3.84 4.90
N GLU A 32 -28.61 4.36 3.90
CA GLU A 32 -29.15 5.39 3.00
C GLU A 32 -30.36 4.87 2.20
N PRO A 33 -31.41 5.68 1.97
CA PRO A 33 -32.63 5.21 1.32
C PRO A 33 -32.46 4.95 -0.17
N SER A 34 -31.51 5.62 -0.84
CA SER A 34 -31.31 5.55 -2.30
C SER A 34 -29.87 5.91 -2.68
N ALA A 35 -29.42 5.46 -3.86
CA ALA A 35 -28.07 5.73 -4.37
C ALA A 35 -27.83 7.19 -4.82
N VAL A 36 -28.88 8.01 -4.87
CA VAL A 36 -28.79 9.44 -5.30
C VAL A 36 -28.83 10.41 -4.13
N THR A 37 -28.92 9.93 -2.89
CA THR A 37 -28.86 10.83 -1.74
C THR A 37 -27.45 11.46 -1.62
N PRO A 38 -27.34 12.69 -1.10
CA PRO A 38 -26.04 13.31 -0.88
C PRO A 38 -25.13 12.47 0.02
N GLY A 39 -25.70 11.81 1.04
CA GLY A 39 -24.98 10.91 1.95
C GLY A 39 -24.31 9.76 1.21
N PHE A 40 -25.07 9.02 0.39
CA PHE A 40 -24.58 7.90 -0.42
C PHE A 40 -23.45 8.32 -1.38
N LEU A 41 -23.61 9.47 -2.04
CA LEU A 41 -22.61 9.95 -2.99
C LEU A 41 -21.30 10.34 -2.32
N VAL A 42 -21.37 11.05 -1.19
CA VAL A 42 -20.18 11.52 -0.46
C VAL A 42 -19.49 10.36 0.25
N PHE A 43 -20.21 9.57 1.04
CA PHE A 43 -19.62 8.46 1.78
C PHE A 43 -19.14 7.35 0.83
N GLY A 44 -19.84 7.08 -0.27
CA GLY A 44 -19.42 6.15 -1.30
C GLY A 44 -18.12 6.59 -1.98
N ALA A 45 -17.98 7.88 -2.31
CA ALA A 45 -16.74 8.41 -2.88
C ALA A 45 -15.56 8.33 -1.90
N VAL A 46 -15.77 8.70 -0.64
CA VAL A 46 -14.74 8.58 0.42
C VAL A 46 -14.38 7.11 0.65
N PHE A 47 -15.38 6.22 0.69
CA PHE A 47 -15.18 4.78 0.82
C PHE A 47 -14.29 4.25 -0.31
N VAL A 48 -14.64 4.54 -1.58
CA VAL A 48 -13.85 4.08 -2.73
C VAL A 48 -12.43 4.61 -2.64
N LEU A 49 -12.23 5.90 -2.31
CA LEU A 49 -10.89 6.47 -2.14
C LEU A 49 -10.09 5.72 -1.08
N LEU A 50 -10.65 5.53 0.12
CA LEU A 50 -9.98 4.80 1.21
C LEU A 50 -9.66 3.35 0.83
N VAL A 51 -10.55 2.68 0.08
CA VAL A 51 -10.29 1.32 -0.42
C VAL A 51 -9.22 1.29 -1.51
N LEU A 52 -9.04 2.36 -2.27
CA LEU A 52 -7.98 2.43 -3.27
C LEU A 52 -6.61 2.75 -2.67
N VAL A 53 -6.52 3.60 -1.64
CA VAL A 53 -5.25 4.03 -1.02
C VAL A 53 -4.87 3.26 0.24
N GLY A 54 -5.78 2.45 0.79
CA GLY A 54 -5.60 1.73 2.05
C GLY A 54 -4.48 0.70 2.06
N ARG A 55 -3.94 0.43 3.26
CA ARG A 55 -2.86 -0.54 3.52
C ARG A 55 -3.39 -1.96 3.70
N TRP A 56 -3.93 -2.52 2.61
CA TRP A 56 -4.55 -3.86 2.59
C TRP A 56 -3.53 -5.01 2.76
N ASP A 57 -2.23 -4.73 2.66
CA ASP A 57 -1.18 -5.67 3.05
C ASP A 57 -1.20 -6.03 4.55
N ILE A 58 -1.87 -5.23 5.38
CA ILE A 58 -1.96 -5.43 6.84
C ILE A 58 -3.19 -6.24 7.24
N THR A 59 -4.32 -6.06 6.57
CA THR A 59 -5.63 -6.67 6.93
C THR A 59 -6.12 -7.75 5.97
N SER A 60 -5.28 -8.13 5.00
CA SER A 60 -5.51 -9.03 3.87
C SER A 60 -5.81 -8.28 2.58
N TYR A 61 -5.02 -8.54 1.55
CA TYR A 61 -5.27 -8.04 0.21
C TYR A 61 -6.67 -8.39 -0.31
N TYR A 62 -7.20 -9.54 0.10
CA TYR A 62 -8.53 -10.01 -0.33
C TYR A 62 -9.67 -9.16 0.25
N SER A 63 -9.48 -8.52 1.41
CA SER A 63 -10.53 -7.66 1.98
C SER A 63 -10.81 -6.45 1.08
N ARG A 64 -9.81 -5.94 0.36
CA ARG A 64 -10.00 -4.87 -0.63
C ARG A 64 -11.02 -5.25 -1.70
N ALA A 65 -10.88 -6.45 -2.26
CA ALA A 65 -11.80 -6.95 -3.28
C ALA A 65 -13.19 -7.21 -2.68
N ALA A 66 -13.26 -7.83 -1.50
CA ALA A 66 -14.52 -8.11 -0.81
C ALA A 66 -15.31 -6.82 -0.51
N LEU A 67 -14.64 -5.77 -0.04
CA LEU A 67 -15.24 -4.47 0.25
C LEU A 67 -15.80 -3.80 -1.02
N LEU A 68 -15.05 -3.81 -2.13
CA LEU A 68 -15.53 -3.27 -3.41
C LEU A 68 -16.72 -4.07 -3.93
N MET A 69 -16.70 -5.40 -3.83
CA MET A 69 -17.84 -6.24 -4.23
C MET A 69 -19.07 -5.93 -3.38
N ALA A 70 -18.91 -5.81 -2.06
CA ALA A 70 -20.01 -5.43 -1.17
C ALA A 70 -20.58 -4.06 -1.57
N PHE A 71 -19.74 -3.06 -1.80
CA PHE A 71 -20.19 -1.73 -2.26
C PHE A 71 -21.00 -1.81 -3.56
N LEU A 72 -20.53 -2.57 -4.55
CA LEU A 72 -21.25 -2.73 -5.82
C LEU A 72 -22.62 -3.40 -5.63
N LEU A 73 -22.73 -4.38 -4.73
CA LEU A 73 -24.03 -4.98 -4.38
C LEU A 73 -24.96 -3.96 -3.72
N ILE A 74 -24.43 -3.06 -2.89
CA ILE A 74 -25.21 -1.96 -2.29
C ILE A 74 -25.67 -0.99 -3.38
N CYS A 75 -24.79 -0.55 -4.27
CA CYS A 75 -25.15 0.31 -5.41
C CYS A 75 -26.25 -0.32 -6.26
N GLN A 76 -26.10 -1.61 -6.61
CA GLN A 76 -27.10 -2.36 -7.38
C GLN A 76 -28.45 -2.37 -6.67
N ARG A 77 -28.47 -2.60 -5.35
CA ARG A 77 -29.69 -2.67 -4.55
C ARG A 77 -30.37 -1.31 -4.42
N LYS A 78 -29.60 -0.22 -4.27
CA LYS A 78 -30.12 1.12 -3.94
C LYS A 78 -30.40 2.00 -5.16
N GLY A 79 -29.79 1.71 -6.30
CA GLY A 79 -29.95 2.51 -7.52
C GLY A 79 -29.86 1.71 -8.83
N GLY A 80 -29.89 0.38 -8.76
CA GLY A 80 -29.89 -0.49 -9.93
C GLY A 80 -28.57 -0.46 -10.72
N PRO A 81 -28.61 -0.89 -12.00
CA PRO A 81 -27.39 -1.02 -12.81
C PRO A 81 -26.68 0.31 -13.08
N MET A 82 -27.41 1.43 -13.13
CA MET A 82 -26.81 2.75 -13.33
C MET A 82 -25.94 3.18 -12.15
N ALA A 83 -26.37 2.89 -10.92
CA ALA A 83 -25.55 3.16 -9.73
C ALA A 83 -24.29 2.28 -9.70
N SER A 84 -24.42 0.98 -10.05
CA SER A 84 -23.28 0.07 -10.17
C SER A 84 -22.27 0.54 -11.23
N LEU A 85 -22.76 0.98 -12.39
CA LEU A 85 -21.94 1.54 -13.46
C LEU A 85 -21.23 2.83 -13.01
N GLY A 86 -21.94 3.71 -12.30
CA GLY A 86 -21.37 4.92 -11.70
C GLY A 86 -20.25 4.60 -10.71
N ALA A 87 -20.44 3.62 -9.83
CA ALA A 87 -19.43 3.17 -8.87
C ALA A 87 -18.19 2.59 -9.56
N VAL A 88 -18.36 1.72 -10.57
CA VAL A 88 -17.24 1.20 -11.37
C VAL A 88 -16.50 2.34 -12.07
N THR A 89 -17.23 3.27 -12.67
CA THR A 89 -16.64 4.45 -13.34
C THR A 89 -15.82 5.28 -12.36
N LEU A 90 -16.34 5.55 -11.16
CA LEU A 90 -15.62 6.26 -10.10
C LEU A 90 -14.34 5.55 -9.69
N VAL A 91 -14.39 4.22 -9.49
CA VAL A 91 -13.20 3.40 -9.20
C VAL A 91 -12.15 3.54 -10.29
N LEU A 92 -12.54 3.47 -11.57
CA LEU A 92 -11.62 3.59 -12.69
C LEU A 92 -11.01 5.00 -12.80
N LEU A 93 -11.82 6.05 -12.62
CA LEU A 93 -11.36 7.44 -12.64
C LEU A 93 -10.35 7.71 -11.52
N LEU A 94 -10.65 7.28 -10.29
CA LEU A 94 -9.74 7.42 -9.16
C LEU A 94 -8.45 6.61 -9.35
N ARG A 95 -8.53 5.41 -9.93
CA ARG A 95 -7.35 4.63 -10.29
C ARG A 95 -6.49 5.35 -11.34
N ALA A 96 -7.11 5.86 -12.40
CA ALA A 96 -6.40 6.61 -13.44
C ALA A 96 -5.69 7.85 -12.86
N TRP A 97 -6.38 8.58 -11.97
CA TRP A 97 -5.81 9.72 -11.27
C TRP A 97 -4.63 9.35 -10.36
N LEU A 98 -4.76 8.25 -9.60
CA LEU A 98 -3.69 7.75 -8.71
C LEU A 98 -2.47 7.23 -9.47
N SER A 99 -2.65 6.63 -10.65
CA SER A 99 -1.55 6.07 -11.46
C SER A 99 -0.58 7.13 -11.97
N HIS A 100 -1.07 8.35 -12.27
CA HIS A 100 -0.31 9.50 -12.75
C HIS A 100 0.84 9.16 -13.72
N PRO A 101 0.54 8.94 -15.02
CA PRO A 101 1.53 8.44 -15.97
C PRO A 101 2.76 9.38 -16.06
N PRO A 102 3.96 8.80 -16.21
CA PRO A 102 5.19 9.58 -16.25
C PRO A 102 5.21 10.50 -17.49
N THR A 103 5.64 11.74 -17.27
CA THR A 103 5.85 12.74 -18.34
C THR A 103 7.32 12.88 -18.75
N LYS A 104 8.20 12.11 -18.11
CA LYS A 104 9.65 12.12 -18.31
C LYS A 104 10.13 10.76 -18.82
N PRO A 105 11.33 10.69 -19.41
CA PRO A 105 11.95 9.41 -19.77
C PRO A 105 11.93 8.43 -18.59
N ILE A 106 11.59 7.19 -18.88
CA ILE A 106 11.45 6.12 -17.89
C ILE A 106 12.72 5.28 -17.93
N ILE A 107 13.25 4.92 -16.77
CA ILE A 107 14.25 3.87 -16.66
C ILE A 107 13.51 2.57 -16.41
N GLU A 108 13.66 1.60 -17.31
CA GLU A 108 13.08 0.28 -17.14
C GLU A 108 13.90 -0.54 -16.14
N LEU A 109 13.23 -0.97 -15.07
CA LEU A 109 13.80 -1.84 -14.05
C LEU A 109 13.02 -3.15 -14.01
N SER A 110 13.75 -4.26 -13.95
CA SER A 110 13.17 -5.57 -13.66
C SER A 110 12.67 -5.60 -12.23
N PHE A 111 11.51 -6.24 -12.02
CA PHE A 111 11.01 -6.48 -10.67
C PHE A 111 11.99 -7.38 -9.89
N PRO A 112 12.51 -6.96 -8.72
CA PRO A 112 13.67 -7.59 -8.10
C PRO A 112 13.33 -8.82 -7.23
N LEU A 113 12.10 -9.31 -7.28
CA LEU A 113 11.63 -10.44 -6.47
C LEU A 113 10.94 -11.47 -7.39
N ARG A 114 10.97 -12.76 -7.01
CA ARG A 114 10.47 -13.86 -7.85
C ARG A 114 9.57 -14.80 -7.04
N ASN A 115 8.78 -15.62 -7.74
CA ASN A 115 8.03 -16.76 -7.15
C ASN A 115 7.19 -16.39 -5.90
N GLY A 116 6.29 -15.42 -6.04
CA GLY A 116 5.42 -15.02 -4.94
C GLY A 116 4.43 -13.93 -5.33
N TRP A 117 3.55 -13.60 -4.39
CA TRP A 117 2.64 -12.46 -4.48
C TRP A 117 3.24 -11.31 -3.70
N TYR A 118 3.36 -10.15 -4.35
CA TYR A 118 3.97 -8.97 -3.77
C TYR A 118 3.00 -7.79 -3.83
N TYR A 119 3.14 -6.90 -2.87
CA TYR A 119 2.34 -5.68 -2.75
C TYR A 119 3.26 -4.48 -2.60
N VAL A 120 3.01 -3.44 -3.37
CA VAL A 120 3.70 -2.16 -3.24
C VAL A 120 2.99 -1.37 -2.14
N ALA A 121 3.58 -1.38 -0.95
CA ALA A 121 3.07 -0.70 0.24
C ALA A 121 3.18 0.82 0.14
N HIS A 122 4.26 1.30 -0.46
CA HIS A 122 4.45 2.69 -0.84
C HIS A 122 5.02 2.76 -2.25
N GLY A 123 4.37 3.49 -3.14
CA GLY A 123 4.79 3.65 -4.53
C GLY A 123 3.81 4.48 -5.34
N GLY A 124 4.28 5.04 -6.46
CA GLY A 124 3.51 5.99 -7.27
C GLY A 124 3.88 7.46 -7.00
N ALA A 125 3.23 8.37 -7.73
CA ALA A 125 3.61 9.78 -7.76
C ALA A 125 3.04 10.62 -6.60
N TRP A 126 1.98 10.14 -5.95
CA TRP A 126 1.26 10.91 -4.94
C TRP A 126 1.64 10.53 -3.52
N HIS A 127 1.79 11.52 -2.63
CA HIS A 127 2.13 11.29 -1.22
C HIS A 127 1.16 10.34 -0.49
N ILE A 128 -0.13 10.38 -0.86
CA ILE A 128 -1.18 9.55 -0.26
C ILE A 128 -0.97 8.03 -0.46
N VAL A 129 -0.31 7.62 -1.55
CA VAL A 129 0.04 6.21 -1.83
C VAL A 129 1.54 5.94 -1.71
N ASN A 130 2.37 6.98 -1.72
CA ASN A 130 3.81 6.89 -1.59
C ASN A 130 4.34 7.94 -0.61
N TYR A 131 4.62 7.55 0.64
CA TYR A 131 5.15 8.47 1.63
C TYR A 131 6.45 9.15 1.16
N HIS A 132 7.25 8.44 0.36
CA HIS A 132 8.53 8.90 -0.14
C HIS A 132 8.43 9.97 -1.23
N ALA A 133 7.28 10.15 -1.89
CA ALA A 133 7.12 11.06 -3.03
C ALA A 133 7.52 12.52 -2.73
N SER A 134 7.37 12.95 -1.47
CA SER A 134 7.74 14.28 -0.99
C SER A 134 9.23 14.44 -0.72
N ASN A 135 9.97 13.35 -0.50
CA ASN A 135 11.41 13.38 -0.27
C ASN A 135 12.17 13.29 -1.60
N LYS A 136 12.99 14.30 -1.93
CA LYS A 136 13.72 14.36 -3.20
C LYS A 136 14.61 13.14 -3.45
N SER A 137 15.28 12.61 -2.41
CA SER A 137 16.19 11.47 -2.57
C SER A 137 15.47 10.13 -2.68
N GLN A 138 14.20 10.06 -2.30
CA GLN A 138 13.41 8.82 -2.25
C GLN A 138 12.13 8.89 -3.09
N ARG A 139 11.95 9.94 -3.90
CA ARG A 139 10.68 10.20 -4.62
C ARG A 139 10.20 9.01 -5.46
N PHE A 140 11.14 8.21 -5.97
CA PHE A 140 10.87 7.03 -6.78
C PHE A 140 11.04 5.70 -6.01
N ALA A 141 11.28 5.76 -4.70
CA ALA A 141 11.43 4.59 -3.85
C ALA A 141 10.11 3.83 -3.77
N LEU A 142 10.24 2.50 -3.69
CA LEU A 142 9.14 1.57 -3.52
C LEU A 142 9.35 0.77 -2.24
N ASP A 143 8.33 0.72 -1.39
CA ASP A 143 8.28 -0.25 -0.30
C ASP A 143 7.52 -1.47 -0.79
N ILE A 144 8.20 -2.61 -0.89
CA ILE A 144 7.62 -3.86 -1.40
C ILE A 144 7.51 -4.85 -0.26
N VAL A 145 6.35 -5.49 -0.13
CA VAL A 145 6.13 -6.58 0.83
C VAL A 145 5.67 -7.83 0.10
N ARG A 146 6.05 -9.00 0.61
CA ARG A 146 5.51 -10.29 0.17
C ARG A 146 4.23 -10.57 0.94
N LEU A 147 3.24 -11.13 0.25
CA LEU A 147 1.99 -11.61 0.85
C LEU A 147 2.05 -13.12 1.05
N ASN A 148 1.48 -13.59 2.15
CA ASN A 148 1.20 -15.01 2.36
C ASN A 148 -0.08 -15.43 1.59
N SER A 149 -0.43 -16.72 1.66
CA SER A 149 -1.60 -17.29 0.97
C SER A 149 -2.94 -16.69 1.42
N LEU A 150 -2.98 -16.04 2.57
CA LEU A 150 -4.17 -15.35 3.08
C LEU A 150 -4.17 -13.84 2.74
N GLY A 151 -3.21 -13.38 1.93
CA GLY A 151 -3.09 -12.00 1.50
C GLY A 151 -2.50 -11.04 2.55
N PHE A 152 -1.96 -11.55 3.66
CA PHE A 152 -1.30 -10.72 4.68
C PHE A 152 0.20 -10.66 4.47
N ARG A 153 0.82 -9.52 4.79
CA ARG A 153 2.29 -9.38 4.76
C ARG A 153 3.02 -10.13 5.88
N ALA A 154 2.32 -10.44 6.97
CA ALA A 154 2.88 -11.09 8.15
C ALA A 154 1.85 -11.97 8.88
N ARG A 155 2.34 -12.87 9.73
CA ARG A 155 1.51 -13.55 10.74
C ARG A 155 1.26 -12.60 11.91
N GLY A 156 0.12 -11.92 11.88
CA GLY A 156 -0.27 -10.87 12.84
C GLY A 156 -0.18 -9.46 12.25
N LEU A 157 -0.77 -8.47 12.94
CA LEU A 157 -0.93 -7.10 12.42
C LEU A 157 0.38 -6.30 12.36
N TYR A 158 1.24 -6.44 13.37
CA TYR A 158 2.55 -5.76 13.44
C TYR A 158 3.51 -6.45 14.41
N PRO A 159 3.88 -7.71 14.14
CA PRO A 159 4.72 -8.49 15.05
C PRO A 159 6.12 -7.88 15.15
N SER A 160 6.73 -7.90 16.35
CA SER A 160 8.14 -7.53 16.51
C SER A 160 9.09 -8.57 15.90
N ARG A 161 8.64 -9.82 15.78
CA ARG A 161 9.46 -10.94 15.27
C ARG A 161 9.55 -10.88 13.74
N LEU A 162 10.75 -10.65 13.22
CA LEU A 162 11.04 -10.54 11.79
C LEU A 162 10.59 -11.76 10.98
N LYS A 163 10.85 -12.98 11.48
CA LYS A 163 10.42 -14.25 10.87
C LYS A 163 8.89 -14.44 10.74
N ALA A 164 8.08 -13.50 11.27
CA ALA A 164 6.64 -13.50 11.05
C ALA A 164 6.24 -12.82 9.73
N TYR A 165 7.13 -12.00 9.14
CA TYR A 165 6.90 -11.34 7.85
C TYR A 165 7.23 -12.30 6.71
N ALA A 166 6.35 -12.36 5.71
CA ALA A 166 6.51 -13.30 4.59
C ALA A 166 7.72 -12.98 3.70
N ILE A 167 8.20 -11.73 3.70
CA ILE A 167 9.36 -11.28 2.92
C ILE A 167 10.70 -11.50 3.63
N PHE A 168 10.70 -11.83 4.92
CA PHE A 168 11.95 -11.92 5.67
C PHE A 168 12.81 -13.09 5.15
N HIS A 169 14.09 -12.83 4.88
CA HIS A 169 15.04 -13.73 4.19
C HIS A 169 14.68 -14.10 2.74
N ASP A 170 13.82 -13.33 2.07
CA ASP A 170 13.57 -13.55 0.65
C ASP A 170 14.78 -13.15 -0.22
N VAL A 171 14.89 -13.75 -1.40
CA VAL A 171 16.02 -13.49 -2.30
C VAL A 171 15.73 -12.26 -3.15
N LEU A 172 16.60 -11.25 -3.03
CA LEU A 172 16.57 -10.06 -3.86
C LEU A 172 17.47 -10.25 -5.08
N TYR A 173 16.92 -9.99 -6.27
CA TYR A 173 17.63 -10.05 -7.55
C TYR A 173 17.92 -8.64 -8.04
N SER A 174 19.01 -8.47 -8.80
CA SER A 174 19.34 -7.18 -9.39
C SER A 174 18.20 -6.71 -10.32
N PRO A 175 17.69 -5.47 -10.15
CA PRO A 175 16.65 -4.94 -11.03
C PRO A 175 17.21 -4.49 -12.39
N CYS A 176 18.52 -4.38 -12.56
CA CYS A 176 19.14 -3.96 -13.80
C CYS A 176 20.52 -4.62 -14.00
N ASN A 177 21.02 -4.59 -15.22
CA ASN A 177 22.44 -4.79 -15.49
C ASN A 177 23.19 -3.52 -15.08
N GLY A 178 24.33 -3.67 -14.42
CA GLY A 178 25.08 -2.51 -13.92
C GLY A 178 26.27 -2.89 -13.07
N ARG A 179 26.93 -1.88 -12.52
CA ARG A 179 28.05 -2.02 -11.59
C ARG A 179 27.60 -1.76 -10.17
N VAL A 180 27.89 -2.67 -9.26
CA VAL A 180 27.74 -2.42 -7.82
C VAL A 180 28.80 -1.41 -7.39
N THR A 181 28.38 -0.28 -6.84
CA THR A 181 29.27 0.83 -6.44
C THR A 181 29.42 0.93 -4.92
N ALA A 182 28.47 0.41 -4.15
CA ALA A 182 28.56 0.32 -2.70
C ALA A 182 27.75 -0.87 -2.15
N VAL A 183 28.22 -1.44 -1.05
CA VAL A 183 27.55 -2.52 -0.31
C VAL A 183 27.72 -2.26 1.19
N VAL A 184 26.61 -2.35 1.93
CA VAL A 184 26.59 -2.40 3.39
C VAL A 184 25.74 -3.60 3.81
N ASN A 185 26.33 -4.53 4.57
CA ASN A 185 25.72 -5.83 4.89
C ASN A 185 26.04 -6.35 6.31
N ASP A 186 26.58 -5.49 7.18
CA ASP A 186 27.04 -5.83 8.53
C ASP A 186 26.17 -5.22 9.63
N LEU A 187 25.10 -4.50 9.28
CA LEU A 187 24.16 -3.94 10.25
C LEU A 187 23.18 -5.00 10.76
N PRO A 188 22.77 -4.95 12.03
CA PRO A 188 21.77 -5.88 12.56
C PRO A 188 20.39 -5.60 11.97
N ASP A 189 19.59 -6.65 11.77
CA ASP A 189 18.18 -6.49 11.46
C ASP A 189 17.43 -5.89 12.65
N LEU A 190 16.65 -4.84 12.42
CA LEU A 190 15.90 -4.15 13.46
C LEU A 190 14.42 -4.58 13.47
N PRO A 191 13.82 -4.84 14.65
CA PRO A 191 12.38 -5.04 14.77
C PRO A 191 11.57 -3.87 14.20
N PRO A 192 10.39 -4.11 13.62
CA PRO A 192 9.52 -3.03 13.15
C PRO A 192 9.18 -2.02 14.25
N GLY A 193 9.43 -0.74 13.92
CA GLY A 193 9.27 0.40 14.83
C GLY A 193 10.57 0.87 15.49
N GLU A 194 11.66 0.14 15.30
CA GLU A 194 13.01 0.54 15.68
C GLU A 194 13.77 1.07 14.45
N MET A 195 14.69 2.00 14.66
CA MET A 195 15.47 2.66 13.61
C MET A 195 16.82 3.08 14.18
N ASP A 196 17.87 2.87 13.40
CA ASP A 196 19.19 3.47 13.64
C ASP A 196 19.23 4.85 12.97
N SER A 197 19.17 5.92 13.78
CA SER A 197 19.16 7.29 13.28
C SER A 197 20.51 7.75 12.72
N GLU A 198 21.61 7.09 13.10
CA GLU A 198 22.94 7.39 12.56
C GLU A 198 23.15 6.69 11.21
N ARG A 199 22.47 5.55 10.99
CA ARG A 199 22.58 4.72 9.77
C ARG A 199 21.23 4.48 9.10
N VAL A 200 20.55 5.58 8.74
CA VAL A 200 19.17 5.56 8.20
C VAL A 200 18.98 4.68 6.96
N ALA A 201 20.01 4.51 6.12
CA ALA A 201 19.94 3.68 4.92
C ALA A 201 19.87 2.17 5.21
N GLY A 202 20.30 1.72 6.41
CA GLY A 202 20.36 0.30 6.75
C GLY A 202 21.30 -0.51 5.85
N ASN A 203 21.14 -1.83 5.85
CA ASN A 203 21.83 -2.71 4.89
C ASN A 203 21.31 -2.44 3.48
N HIS A 204 22.21 -2.18 2.52
CA HIS A 204 21.84 -1.78 1.17
C HIS A 204 22.93 -2.10 0.14
N ILE A 205 22.52 -2.09 -1.13
CA ILE A 205 23.40 -2.19 -2.29
C ILE A 205 23.10 -1.01 -3.20
N VAL A 206 24.13 -0.30 -3.66
CA VAL A 206 24.01 0.74 -4.68
C VAL A 206 24.50 0.19 -6.01
N ILE A 207 23.67 0.31 -7.04
CA ILE A 207 23.96 -0.19 -8.39
C ILE A 207 23.86 0.99 -9.35
N GLN A 208 24.92 1.23 -10.11
CA GLN A 208 24.87 2.09 -11.28
C GLN A 208 24.41 1.25 -12.47
N CYS A 209 23.15 1.39 -12.87
CA CYS A 209 22.58 0.68 -14.00
C CYS A 209 23.21 1.15 -15.32
N THR A 210 23.43 0.22 -16.26
CA THR A 210 23.86 0.57 -17.62
C THR A 210 22.81 1.45 -18.28
N GLY A 211 23.23 2.62 -18.79
CA GLY A 211 22.33 3.59 -19.43
C GLY A 211 21.59 4.52 -18.46
N GLY A 212 21.86 4.43 -17.16
CA GLY A 212 21.52 5.46 -16.18
C GLY A 212 22.77 6.28 -15.84
N ASP A 213 22.70 7.60 -16.01
CA ASP A 213 23.75 8.53 -15.59
C ASP A 213 23.84 8.61 -14.05
#